data_AF-A0A962WL26-F1
#
_entry.id   AF-A0A962WL26-F1
#
_cell.length_a   1.000
_cell.length_b   1.000
_cell.length_c   1.000
_cell.angle_alpha   90.00
_cell.angle_beta   90.00
_cell.angle_gamma   90.00
#
_symmetry.space_group_name_H-M   'P 1'
#
loop_
_entity.id
_entity.type
_entity.pdbx_description
1 polymer ?
#
loop_
_entity_poly.entity_id
_entity_poly.type
_entity_poly.pdbx_seq_one_letter_code
_entity_poly.pdbx_strand_id
1 'polypeptide(L)'
;MKIVDMQVRLLRIPTSLNIYQDVSARFAMHSFCLVELRTEDGLSGIGDAFCWGCEHAVSGMLNHTLKDRVLGQDATRIRALTEQLFRSMGGTGLAGVGAFALAGIEIALWDL
;
A
#
# COMPACT_ATOMS: atom_id res chain seq x y z
N MET A 1 -8.13 -12.40 -14.92
CA MET A 1 -8.05 -11.68 -13.63
C MET A 1 -7.16 -10.45 -13.71
N LYS A 2 -7.40 -9.61 -14.71
CA LYS A 2 -6.69 -8.34 -14.92
C LYS A 2 -7.16 -7.30 -13.91
N ILE A 3 -6.24 -6.52 -13.34
CA ILE A 3 -6.55 -5.41 -12.43
C ILE A 3 -7.06 -4.23 -13.26
N VAL A 4 -8.26 -3.74 -12.96
CA VAL A 4 -8.93 -2.65 -13.69
C VAL A 4 -9.07 -1.36 -12.88
N ASP A 5 -8.99 -1.45 -11.54
CA ASP A 5 -8.99 -0.28 -10.68
C ASP A 5 -8.07 -0.50 -9.46
N MET A 6 -7.55 0.61 -8.94
CA MET A 6 -6.78 0.68 -7.71
C MET A 6 -7.17 1.95 -6.96
N GLN A 7 -7.71 1.80 -5.76
CA GLN A 7 -8.09 2.92 -4.89
C GLN A 7 -7.19 2.96 -3.66
N VAL A 8 -6.88 4.16 -3.20
CA VAL A 8 -6.05 4.40 -2.02
C VAL A 8 -6.82 5.28 -1.07
N ARG A 9 -7.10 4.78 0.13
CA ARG A 9 -7.82 5.51 1.17
C ARG A 9 -6.93 5.69 2.39
N LEU A 10 -6.63 6.95 2.72
CA LEU A 10 -5.93 7.26 3.95
C LEU A 10 -6.91 7.17 5.13
N LEU A 11 -6.64 6.24 6.05
CA LEU A 11 -7.38 6.09 7.29
C LEU A 11 -6.56 6.65 8.45
N ARG A 12 -7.23 7.41 9.31
CA ARG A 12 -6.67 8.03 10.51
C ARG A 12 -7.60 7.69 11.67
N ILE A 13 -7.10 6.89 12.60
CA ILE A 13 -7.85 6.42 13.75
C ILE A 13 -7.28 7.09 14.99
N PRO A 14 -8.05 7.95 15.68
CA PRO A 14 -7.67 8.48 16.97
C PRO A 14 -7.49 7.33 17.96
N THR A 15 -6.35 7.27 18.65
CA THR A 15 -6.09 6.24 19.64
C THR A 15 -6.21 6.83 21.04
N SER A 16 -7.01 6.19 21.90
CA SER A 16 -7.07 6.49 23.33
C SER A 16 -5.95 5.78 24.11
N LEU A 17 -5.29 4.81 23.48
CA LEU A 17 -4.24 4.00 24.06
C LEU A 17 -2.86 4.64 23.82
N ASN A 18 -2.18 4.97 24.91
CA ASN A 18 -0.78 5.41 24.91
C ASN A 18 0.13 4.16 24.85
N ILE A 19 0.02 3.38 23.77
CA ILE A 19 0.57 2.00 23.65
C ILE A 19 2.08 1.91 23.56
N TYR A 20 2.79 3.03 23.49
CA TYR A 20 4.24 3.05 23.41
C TYR A 20 4.77 4.17 24.31
N GLN A 21 5.08 3.83 25.56
CA GLN A 21 5.67 4.81 26.49
C GLN A 21 7.16 5.05 26.25
N ASP A 22 7.85 4.31 25.36
CA ASP A 22 9.31 4.29 25.40
C ASP A 22 10.09 4.42 24.06
N VAL A 23 9.46 4.38 22.87
CA VAL A 23 10.27 4.48 21.61
C VAL A 23 9.61 5.21 20.44
N SER A 24 8.28 5.28 20.37
CA SER A 24 7.59 6.02 19.32
C SER A 24 6.90 7.25 19.93
N ALA A 25 7.36 8.43 19.52
CA ALA A 25 6.79 9.71 19.93
C ALA A 25 5.26 9.65 19.95
N ARG A 26 4.65 10.03 21.09
CA ARG A 26 3.20 10.21 21.34
C ARG A 26 2.32 10.29 20.08
N PHE A 27 2.02 9.17 19.44
CA PHE A 27 1.12 9.12 18.30
C PHE A 27 -0.30 9.03 18.84
N ALA A 28 -0.94 10.19 18.99
CA ALA A 28 -2.37 10.28 19.35
C ALA A 28 -3.31 9.73 18.24
N MET A 29 -2.73 9.25 17.13
CA MET A 29 -3.41 8.85 15.92
C MET A 29 -2.63 7.76 15.21
N HIS A 30 -3.28 6.64 14.92
CA HIS A 30 -2.77 5.61 14.02
C HIS A 30 -3.23 5.91 12.59
N SER A 31 -2.32 5.73 11.63
CA SER A 31 -2.60 5.98 10.22
C SER A 31 -2.17 4.83 9.32
N PHE A 32 -2.96 4.54 8.30
CA PHE A 32 -2.60 3.58 7.27
C PHE A 32 -3.27 3.92 5.96
N CYS A 33 -2.64 3.53 4.86
CA CYS A 33 -3.20 3.66 3.53
C CYS A 33 -3.83 2.31 3.16
N LEU A 34 -5.16 2.26 3.12
CA LEU A 34 -5.87 1.10 2.60
C LEU A 34 -5.79 1.12 1.06
N VAL A 35 -5.25 0.06 0.49
CA VAL A 35 -5.19 -0.19 -0.96
C VAL A 35 -6.30 -1.17 -1.30
N GLU A 36 -7.19 -0.80 -2.21
CA GLU A 36 -8.21 -1.69 -2.76
C GLU A 36 -7.91 -1.92 -4.25
N LEU A 37 -7.80 -3.18 -4.65
CA LEU A 37 -7.64 -3.58 -6.05
C LEU A 37 -8.93 -4.22 -6.54
N ARG A 38 -9.32 -3.93 -7.78
CA ARG A 38 -10.48 -4.54 -8.44
C ARG A 38 -10.09 -5.20 -9.74
N THR A 39 -10.62 -6.39 -10.01
CA THR A 39 -10.36 -7.13 -11.25
C THR A 39 -11.50 -6.99 -12.26
N GLU A 40 -11.21 -7.27 -13.53
CA GLU A 40 -12.21 -7.27 -14.62
C GLU A 40 -13.36 -8.26 -14.37
N ASP A 41 -13.08 -9.32 -13.61
CA ASP A 41 -14.00 -10.40 -13.26
C ASP A 41 -14.88 -10.02 -12.03
N GLY A 42 -14.73 -8.79 -11.50
CA GLY A 42 -15.55 -8.26 -10.41
C GLY A 42 -15.06 -8.60 -9.01
N LEU A 43 -13.88 -9.23 -8.87
CA LEU A 43 -13.26 -9.52 -7.56
C LEU A 43 -12.56 -8.27 -7.01
N SER A 44 -12.45 -8.21 -5.68
CA SER A 44 -11.76 -7.14 -4.97
C SER A 44 -10.94 -7.69 -3.83
N GLY A 45 -9.74 -7.14 -3.63
CA GLY A 45 -8.89 -7.45 -2.48
C GLY A 45 -8.36 -6.17 -1.85
N ILE A 46 -8.12 -6.22 -0.55
CA ILE A 46 -7.68 -5.10 0.27
C ILE A 46 -6.31 -5.35 0.91
N GLY A 47 -5.53 -4.29 1.03
CA GLY A 47 -4.22 -4.36 1.67
C GLY A 47 -3.90 -3.12 2.48
N ASP A 48 -3.18 -3.33 3.58
CA ASP A 48 -2.73 -2.28 4.48
C ASP A 48 -1.30 -1.87 4.12
N ALA A 49 -1.13 -0.62 3.68
CA ALA A 49 0.17 0.03 3.64
C ALA A 49 0.38 0.88 4.90
N PHE A 50 1.26 0.40 5.79
CA PHE A 50 1.74 1.14 6.96
C PHE A 50 2.23 2.54 6.59
N CYS A 51 1.84 3.59 7.33
CA CYS A 51 2.29 4.95 6.98
C CYS A 51 2.38 5.94 8.14
N TRP A 52 2.64 5.48 9.37
CA TRP A 52 2.73 6.36 10.55
C TRP A 52 3.76 7.48 10.34
N GLY A 53 3.27 8.73 10.38
CA GLY A 53 4.10 9.93 10.21
C GLY A 53 4.59 10.19 8.78
N CYS A 54 4.17 9.38 7.81
CA CYS A 54 4.55 9.53 6.40
C CYS A 54 3.37 9.26 5.45
N GLU A 55 2.14 9.55 5.90
CA GLU A 55 0.90 9.16 5.24
C GLU A 55 0.82 9.68 3.80
N HIS A 56 1.15 10.97 3.62
CA HIS A 56 1.11 11.62 2.33
C HIS A 56 2.19 11.11 1.38
N ALA A 57 3.35 10.69 1.91
CA ALA A 57 4.40 10.11 1.10
C ALA A 57 4.01 8.71 0.59
N VAL A 58 3.44 7.87 1.47
CA VAL A 58 2.95 6.52 1.08
C VAL A 58 1.77 6.63 0.12
N SER A 59 0.79 7.49 0.42
CA SER A 59 -0.35 7.74 -0.48
C SER A 59 0.09 8.29 -1.84
N GLY A 60 1.07 9.20 -1.86
CA GLY A 60 1.64 9.73 -3.09
C GLY A 60 2.38 8.67 -3.91
N MET A 61 3.16 7.81 -3.26
CA MET A 61 3.83 6.67 -3.91
C MET A 61 2.81 5.73 -4.57
N LEU A 62 1.75 5.37 -3.83
CA LEU A 62 0.69 4.51 -4.36
C LEU A 62 -0.02 5.16 -5.55
N ASN A 63 -0.48 6.41 -5.41
CA ASN A 63 -1.30 7.07 -6.42
C ASN A 63 -0.53 7.55 -7.66
N HIS A 64 0.70 8.02 -7.49
CA HIS A 64 1.44 8.73 -8.55
C HIS A 64 2.63 7.94 -9.09
N THR A 65 3.11 6.93 -8.36
CA THR A 65 4.23 6.09 -8.83
C THR A 65 3.75 4.70 -9.21
N LEU A 66 2.94 4.04 -8.37
CA LEU A 66 2.67 2.61 -8.54
C LEU A 66 1.36 2.32 -9.28
N LYS A 67 0.33 3.14 -9.14
CA LYS A 67 -1.02 2.89 -9.70
C LYS A 67 -0.99 2.50 -11.18
N ASP A 68 -0.42 3.31 -12.05
CA ASP A 68 -0.40 3.04 -13.51
C ASP A 68 0.40 1.78 -13.88
N ARG A 69 1.33 1.35 -13.02
CA ARG A 69 2.12 0.13 -13.22
C ARG A 69 1.36 -1.12 -12.77
N VAL A 70 0.40 -0.97 -11.85
CA VAL A 70 -0.48 -2.05 -11.36
C VAL A 70 -1.66 -2.26 -12.30
N LEU A 71 -2.24 -1.17 -12.81
CA LEU A 71 -3.39 -1.25 -13.71
C LEU A 71 -3.05 -2.05 -14.98
N GLY A 72 -3.96 -2.95 -15.33
CA GLY A 72 -3.85 -3.82 -16.48
C GLY A 72 -2.94 -5.03 -16.31
N GLN A 73 -2.34 -5.23 -15.14
CA GLN A 73 -1.56 -6.43 -14.82
C GLN A 73 -2.47 -7.59 -14.41
N ASP A 74 -1.97 -8.82 -14.53
CA ASP A 74 -2.63 -10.03 -14.04
C ASP A 74 -2.41 -10.18 -12.52
N ALA A 75 -3.48 -10.11 -11.75
CA ALA A 75 -3.43 -10.18 -10.28
C ALA A 75 -2.88 -11.51 -9.75
N THR A 76 -2.97 -12.61 -10.53
CA THR A 76 -2.44 -13.93 -10.11
C THR A 76 -0.91 -14.02 -10.14
N ARG A 77 -0.25 -13.06 -10.81
CA ARG A 77 1.20 -13.03 -11.03
C ARG A 77 1.93 -12.25 -9.94
N ILE A 78 1.51 -12.42 -8.67
CA ILE A 78 1.94 -11.62 -7.51
C ILE A 78 3.46 -11.41 -7.48
N ARG A 79 4.25 -12.49 -7.42
CA ARG A 79 5.72 -12.40 -7.31
C ARG A 79 6.37 -11.62 -8.45
N ALA A 80 5.85 -11.76 -9.66
CA ALA A 80 6.36 -11.08 -10.84
C ALA A 80 6.01 -9.58 -10.81
N LEU A 81 4.76 -9.26 -10.43
CA LEU A 81 4.31 -7.89 -10.31
C LEU A 81 5.04 -7.16 -9.17
N THR A 82 5.12 -7.74 -7.97
CA THR A 82 5.84 -7.16 -6.84
C THR A 82 7.31 -6.88 -7.19
N GLU A 83 7.97 -7.79 -7.91
CA GLU A 83 9.36 -7.59 -8.35
C GLU A 83 9.50 -6.49 -9.40
N GLN A 84 8.58 -6.42 -10.36
CA GLN A 84 8.55 -5.36 -11.35
C GLN A 84 8.36 -3.99 -10.68
N LEU A 85 7.42 -3.88 -9.74
CA LEU A 85 7.16 -2.65 -8.99
C LEU A 85 8.39 -2.25 -8.16
N PHE A 86 8.97 -3.20 -7.43
CA PHE A 86 10.20 -2.98 -6.66
C PHE A 86 11.33 -2.44 -7.54
N ARG A 87 11.62 -3.10 -8.67
CA ARG A 87 12.65 -2.66 -9.61
C ARG A 87 12.35 -1.29 -10.21
N SER A 88 11.07 -0.98 -10.46
CA SER A 88 10.65 0.30 -11.05
C SER A 88 10.89 1.51 -10.14
N MET A 89 10.98 1.30 -8.82
CA MET A 89 11.28 2.35 -7.84
C MET A 89 12.79 2.59 -7.67
N GLY A 90 13.65 1.73 -8.25
CA GLY A 90 15.09 1.79 -8.07
C GLY A 90 15.48 1.85 -6.59
N GLY A 91 16.36 2.78 -6.21
CA GLY A 91 16.81 2.94 -4.82
C GLY A 91 15.72 3.35 -3.82
N THR A 92 14.58 3.88 -4.29
CA THR A 92 13.48 4.33 -3.39
C THR A 92 12.57 3.20 -2.92
N GLY A 93 12.69 2.00 -3.51
CA GLY A 93 11.93 0.80 -3.12
C GLY A 93 12.55 -0.01 -1.99
N LEU A 94 13.81 0.27 -1.60
CA LEU A 94 14.60 -0.58 -0.69
C LEU A 94 14.11 -0.56 0.77
N ALA A 95 13.49 0.53 1.22
CA ALA A 95 13.01 0.70 2.58
C ALA A 95 12.00 1.85 2.71
N GLY A 96 11.34 1.95 3.86
CA GLY A 96 10.46 3.07 4.18
C GLY A 96 9.27 3.18 3.24
N VAL A 97 9.00 4.38 2.74
CA VAL A 97 7.81 4.73 1.94
C VAL A 97 7.56 3.76 0.77
N GLY A 98 8.59 3.43 -0.01
CA GLY A 98 8.45 2.52 -1.15
C GLY A 98 8.12 1.09 -0.71
N ALA A 99 8.77 0.60 0.34
CA ALA A 99 8.50 -0.72 0.90
C ALA A 99 7.09 -0.81 1.50
N PHE A 100 6.62 0.23 2.18
CA PHE A 100 5.27 0.29 2.74
C PHE A 100 4.19 0.28 1.66
N ALA A 101 4.37 1.09 0.62
CA ALA A 101 3.45 1.13 -0.51
C ALA A 101 3.41 -0.21 -1.25
N LEU A 102 4.58 -0.83 -1.47
CA LEU A 102 4.66 -2.14 -2.10
C LEU A 102 3.98 -3.23 -1.27
N ALA A 103 4.17 -3.22 0.05
CA ALA A 103 3.54 -4.17 0.96
C ALA A 103 2.01 -4.09 0.90
N GLY A 104 1.43 -2.87 0.91
CA GLY A 104 -0.02 -2.72 0.80
C GLY A 104 -0.60 -3.24 -0.51
N ILE A 105 0.12 -3.06 -1.64
CA ILE A 105 -0.28 -3.65 -2.92
C ILE A 105 -0.18 -5.17 -2.87
N GLU A 106 0.92 -5.72 -2.35
CA GLU A 106 1.12 -7.17 -2.27
C GLU A 106 0.08 -7.86 -1.38
N ILE A 107 -0.28 -7.26 -0.24
CA ILE A 107 -1.35 -7.77 0.62
C ILE A 107 -2.69 -7.76 -0.14
N ALA A 108 -3.02 -6.67 -0.85
CA ALA A 108 -4.25 -6.59 -1.65
C ALA A 108 -4.29 -7.63 -2.78
N LEU A 109 -3.14 -8.00 -3.34
CA LEU A 109 -3.01 -9.07 -4.33
C LEU A 109 -3.21 -10.46 -3.73
N TRP A 110 -2.81 -10.68 -2.47
CA TRP A 110 -3.02 -11.95 -1.76
C TRP A 110 -4.44 -12.13 -1.24
N ASP A 111 -5.17 -11.03 -1.02
CA ASP A 111 -6.58 -11.04 -0.64
C ASP A 111 -7.52 -11.29 -1.84
N LEU A 112 -7.07 -10.95 -3.05
CA LEU A 112 -7.73 -11.26 -4.33
C LEU A 112 -7.71 -12.76 -4.67
#